data_AF-A0A1R0ZD34-F1
#
_entry.id   AF-A0A1R0ZD34-F1
#
_cell.length_a   1.000
_cell.length_b   1.000
_cell.length_c   1.000
_cell.angle_alpha   90.00
_cell.angle_beta   90.00
_cell.angle_gamma   90.00
#
_symmetry.space_group_name_H-M   'P 1'
#
loop_
_entity.id
_entity.type
_entity.pdbx_description
1 polymer ?
#
loop_
_entity_poly.entity_id
_entity_poly.type
_entity_poly.pdbx_seq_one_letter_code
_entity_poly.pdbx_strand_id
1 'polypeptide(L)'
;MKPILAKAQLDYMKAKNMFENRAKVLEKEIAAKRALQEITQEVMEELVQATGFHDSYNELVVAENALIEWSHTTIKHEKSYRENRAAIDAMYDNVNSSPEKRQELIQLSMKIR
;
A
#
# COMPACT_ATOMS: atom_id res chain seq x y z
N MET A 1 9.92 20.04 15.85
CA MET A 1 10.61 19.21 14.84
C MET A 1 9.57 18.42 14.06
N LYS A 2 9.68 18.32 12.73
CA LYS A 2 8.90 17.32 11.97
C LYS A 2 9.34 15.93 12.46
N PRO A 3 8.42 14.99 12.74
CA PRO A 3 8.80 13.65 13.15
C PRO A 3 9.68 13.01 12.07
N ILE A 4 10.80 12.41 12.49
CA ILE A 4 11.68 11.67 11.58
C ILE A 4 10.96 10.36 11.29
N LEU A 5 10.46 10.23 10.06
CA LEU A 5 9.80 9.00 9.62
C LEU A 5 10.82 7.87 9.52
N ALA A 6 10.40 6.66 9.90
CA ALA A 6 11.20 5.46 9.70
C ALA A 6 11.33 5.15 8.20
N LYS A 7 12.38 4.39 7.84
CA LYS A 7 12.62 3.97 6.45
C LYS A 7 11.38 3.30 5.83
N ALA A 8 10.71 2.40 6.55
CA ALA A 8 9.51 1.71 6.06
C ALA A 8 8.34 2.67 5.76
N GLN A 9 8.16 3.71 6.58
CA GLN A 9 7.15 4.75 6.37
C GLN A 9 7.48 5.60 5.12
N LEU A 10 8.75 5.95 4.92
CA LEU A 10 9.22 6.68 3.74
C LEU A 10 9.08 5.85 2.46
N ASP A 11 9.46 4.58 2.50
CA ASP A 11 9.37 3.65 1.37
C ASP A 11 7.91 3.45 0.95
N TYR A 12 6.99 3.25 1.91
CA TYR A 12 5.55 3.19 1.64
C TYR A 12 5.03 4.48 1.01
N MET A 13 5.37 5.66 1.55
CA MET A 13 4.93 6.94 0.98
C MET A 13 5.42 7.12 -0.46
N LYS A 14 6.66 6.72 -0.75
CA LYS A 14 7.23 6.79 -2.10
C LYS A 14 6.49 5.86 -3.05
N ALA A 15 6.26 4.59 -2.66
CA ALA A 15 5.55 3.62 -3.47
C ALA A 15 4.09 4.05 -3.73
N LYS A 16 3.39 4.55 -2.69
CA LYS A 16 2.03 5.09 -2.81
C LYS A 16 1.94 6.25 -3.80
N ASN A 17 2.86 7.21 -3.70
CA ASN A 17 2.91 8.33 -4.64
C ASN A 17 3.19 7.85 -6.07
N MET A 18 4.07 6.87 -6.26
CA MET A 18 4.32 6.29 -7.58
C MET A 18 3.06 5.63 -8.15
N PHE A 19 2.40 4.79 -7.36
CA PHE A 19 1.16 4.11 -7.74
C PHE A 19 0.06 5.12 -8.12
N GLU A 20 -0.19 6.14 -7.29
CA GLU A 20 -1.19 7.18 -7.59
C GLU A 20 -0.87 7.95 -8.88
N ASN A 21 0.41 8.20 -9.17
CA ASN A 21 0.83 8.83 -10.41
C ASN A 21 0.59 7.91 -11.61
N ARG A 22 0.90 6.61 -11.50
CA ARG A 22 0.65 5.63 -12.58
C ARG A 22 -0.84 5.41 -12.81
N ALA A 23 -1.65 5.39 -11.75
CA ALA A 23 -3.10 5.32 -11.83
C ALA A 23 -3.68 6.47 -12.67
N LYS A 24 -3.24 7.71 -12.42
CA LYS A 24 -3.65 8.89 -13.21
C LYS A 24 -3.22 8.80 -14.67
N VAL A 25 -2.08 8.20 -14.97
CA VAL A 25 -1.63 7.99 -16.35
C VAL A 25 -2.52 6.94 -17.02
N LEU A 26 -2.79 5.81 -16.37
CA LEU A 26 -3.68 4.77 -16.87
C LEU A 26 -5.08 5.32 -17.17
N GLU A 27 -5.68 6.10 -16.26
CA GLU A 27 -6.98 6.73 -16.48
C GLU A 27 -7.00 7.61 -17.73
N LYS A 28 -5.95 8.40 -17.96
CA LYS A 28 -5.82 9.25 -19.15
C LYS A 28 -5.72 8.42 -20.43
N GLU A 29 -4.89 7.38 -20.42
CA GLU A 29 -4.70 6.51 -21.59
C GLU A 29 -5.97 5.71 -21.92
N ILE A 30 -6.70 5.22 -20.91
CA ILE A 30 -8.00 4.57 -21.09
C ILE A 30 -8.99 5.54 -21.73
N ALA A 31 -9.08 6.78 -21.24
CA ALA A 31 -9.98 7.78 -21.79
C ALA A 31 -9.64 8.11 -23.26
N ALA A 32 -8.36 8.27 -23.57
CA ALA A 32 -7.89 8.52 -24.94
C ALA A 32 -8.19 7.34 -25.87
N LYS A 33 -7.94 6.10 -25.44
CA LYS A 33 -8.24 4.90 -26.23
C LYS A 33 -9.73 4.69 -26.42
N ARG A 34 -10.54 4.93 -25.39
CA ARG A 34 -12.00 4.78 -25.43
C ARG A 34 -12.65 5.73 -26.44
N ALA A 35 -12.03 6.88 -26.72
CA ALA A 35 -12.50 7.79 -27.76
C ALA A 35 -12.27 7.27 -29.20
N LEU A 36 -11.38 6.30 -29.37
CA LEU A 36 -10.99 5.75 -30.68
C LEU A 36 -11.54 4.34 -30.93
N GLN A 37 -11.69 3.54 -29.87
CA GLN A 37 -12.12 2.16 -29.95
C GLN A 37 -12.76 1.69 -28.64
N GLU A 38 -13.48 0.56 -28.71
CA GLU A 38 -13.92 -0.14 -27.51
C GLU A 38 -12.72 -0.68 -26.70
N ILE A 39 -12.83 -0.62 -25.37
CA ILE A 39 -11.80 -1.16 -24.48
C ILE A 39 -12.14 -2.62 -24.20
N THR A 40 -11.55 -3.53 -24.97
CA THR A 40 -11.60 -4.97 -24.67
C THR A 40 -10.65 -5.32 -23.53
N GLN A 41 -10.71 -6.57 -23.06
CA GLN A 41 -9.82 -7.06 -22.02
C GLN A 41 -8.35 -6.98 -22.46
N GLU A 42 -8.04 -7.37 -23.70
CA GLU A 42 -6.68 -7.36 -24.25
C GLU A 42 -6.11 -5.94 -24.29
N VAL A 43 -6.92 -4.97 -24.76
CA VAL A 43 -6.53 -3.55 -24.78
C VAL A 43 -6.28 -3.03 -23.37
N MET A 44 -7.10 -3.42 -22.39
CA MET A 44 -6.91 -3.02 -21.00
C MET A 44 -5.63 -3.61 -20.40
N GLU A 45 -5.34 -4.89 -20.66
CA GLU A 45 -4.11 -5.55 -20.20
C GLU A 45 -2.86 -4.88 -20.79
N GLU A 46 -2.87 -4.56 -22.09
CA GLU A 46 -1.81 -3.78 -22.73
C GLU A 46 -1.62 -2.41 -22.07
N LEU A 47 -2.70 -1.69 -21.77
CA LEU A 47 -2.63 -0.39 -21.11
C LEU A 47 -2.07 -0.50 -19.68
N VAL A 48 -2.48 -1.50 -18.93
CA VAL A 48 -1.98 -1.76 -17.57
C VAL A 48 -0.48 -2.04 -17.58
N GLN A 49 0.01 -2.82 -18.54
CA GLN A 49 1.44 -3.08 -18.69
C GLN A 49 2.21 -1.84 -19.19
N ALA A 50 1.74 -1.21 -20.26
CA ALA A 50 2.43 -0.08 -20.90
C ALA A 50 2.57 1.13 -19.97
N THR A 51 1.59 1.36 -19.09
CA THR A 51 1.63 2.47 -18.12
C THR A 51 2.48 2.17 -16.89
N GLY A 52 2.90 0.91 -16.70
CA GLY A 52 3.58 0.43 -15.49
C GLY A 52 2.66 0.39 -14.28
N PHE A 53 1.33 0.35 -14.48
CA PHE A 53 0.38 0.32 -13.38
C PHE A 53 0.54 -0.96 -12.56
N HIS A 54 0.65 -2.11 -13.23
CA HIS A 54 0.83 -3.41 -12.57
C HIS A 54 2.09 -3.44 -11.68
N ASP A 55 3.22 -2.99 -12.23
CA ASP A 55 4.48 -2.97 -11.48
C ASP A 55 4.40 -2.03 -10.27
N SER A 56 3.84 -0.83 -10.46
CA SER A 56 3.67 0.13 -9.36
C SER A 56 2.72 -0.37 -8.26
N TYR A 57 1.71 -1.18 -8.62
CA TYR A 57 0.82 -1.83 -7.65
C TYR A 57 1.57 -2.90 -6.85
N ASN A 58 2.37 -3.74 -7.52
CA ASN A 58 3.18 -4.74 -6.85
C ASN A 58 4.19 -4.10 -5.89
N GLU A 59 4.85 -3.02 -6.31
CA GLU A 59 5.76 -2.24 -5.44
C GLU A 59 5.05 -1.67 -4.21
N LEU A 60 3.82 -1.15 -4.38
CA LEU A 60 3.00 -0.68 -3.27
C LEU A 60 2.70 -1.81 -2.28
N VAL A 61 2.26 -2.97 -2.75
CA VAL A 61 1.96 -4.12 -1.89
C VAL A 61 3.20 -4.59 -1.12
N VAL A 62 4.36 -4.62 -1.76
CA VAL A 62 5.63 -4.95 -1.09
C VAL A 62 5.96 -3.92 -0.01
N ALA A 63 5.82 -2.63 -0.30
CA ALA A 63 6.09 -1.57 0.66
C ALA A 63 5.11 -1.58 1.86
N GLU A 64 3.83 -1.89 1.61
CA GLU A 64 2.84 -2.09 2.66
C GLU A 64 3.19 -3.27 3.57
N ASN A 65 3.59 -4.41 3.00
CA ASN A 65 4.00 -5.58 3.78
C ASN A 65 5.21 -5.25 4.66
N ALA A 66 6.21 -4.56 4.11
CA ALA A 66 7.37 -4.13 4.87
C ALA A 66 7.01 -3.13 5.99
N LEU A 67 6.05 -2.23 5.75
CA LEU A 67 5.55 -1.30 6.75
C LEU A 67 4.83 -2.03 7.89
N ILE A 68 3.99 -3.01 7.57
CA ILE A 68 3.26 -3.84 8.54
C ILE A 68 4.24 -4.69 9.38
N GLU A 69 5.25 -5.29 8.76
CA GLU A 69 6.25 -6.07 9.49
C GLU A 69 7.10 -5.19 10.42
N TRP A 70 7.52 -4.03 9.92
CA TRP A 70 8.24 -3.04 10.73
C TRP A 70 7.40 -2.56 11.91
N SER A 71 6.11 -2.28 11.69
CA SER A 71 5.23 -1.83 12.77
C SER A 71 5.02 -2.93 13.81
N HIS A 72 4.82 -4.19 13.40
CA HIS A 72 4.72 -5.32 14.34
C HIS A 72 5.96 -5.48 15.21
N THR A 73 7.14 -5.28 14.63
CA THR A 73 8.40 -5.36 15.36
C THR A 73 8.57 -4.18 16.32
N THR A 74 8.22 -2.97 15.87
CA THR A 74 8.43 -1.74 16.64
C THR A 74 7.50 -1.68 17.86
N ILE A 75 6.23 -2.03 17.71
CA ILE A 75 5.27 -1.98 18.83
C ILE A 75 5.57 -2.97 19.95
N LYS A 76 6.36 -4.03 19.71
CA LYS A 76 6.71 -5.02 20.75
C LYS A 76 7.45 -4.40 21.95
N HIS A 77 8.06 -3.24 21.75
CA HIS A 77 8.74 -2.49 22.80
C HIS A 77 7.79 -1.61 23.63
N GLU A 78 6.56 -1.38 23.16
CA GLU A 78 5.56 -0.55 23.83
C GLU A 78 4.91 -1.27 25.01
N LYS A 79 4.59 -0.51 26.07
CA LYS A 79 3.89 -1.05 27.25
C LYS A 79 2.50 -1.60 26.88
N SER A 80 1.80 -0.91 25.97
CA SER A 80 0.49 -1.30 25.46
C SER A 80 0.51 -2.67 24.76
N TYR A 81 1.64 -3.03 24.13
CA TYR A 81 1.81 -4.36 23.54
C TYR A 81 1.86 -5.45 24.60
N ARG A 82 2.56 -5.22 25.71
CA ARG A 82 2.63 -6.19 26.82
C ARG A 82 1.26 -6.43 27.45
N GLU A 83 0.45 -5.38 27.55
CA GLU A 83 -0.89 -5.45 28.14
C GLU A 83 -1.92 -6.11 27.22
N ASN A 84 -1.77 -6.00 25.90
CA ASN A 84 -2.77 -6.47 24.92
C ASN A 84 -2.20 -7.41 23.85
N ARG A 85 -1.11 -8.12 24.16
CA ARG A 85 -0.32 -8.90 23.20
C ARG A 85 -1.17 -9.78 22.29
N ALA A 86 -2.05 -10.59 22.85
CA ALA A 86 -2.85 -11.54 22.09
C ALA A 86 -3.79 -10.84 21.09
N ALA A 87 -4.42 -9.74 21.49
CA ALA A 87 -5.32 -8.98 20.61
C ALA A 87 -4.55 -8.31 19.48
N ILE A 88 -3.34 -7.80 19.78
CA ILE A 88 -2.48 -7.15 18.79
C ILE A 88 -1.93 -8.18 17.81
N ASP A 89 -1.35 -9.28 18.29
CA ASP A 89 -0.82 -10.35 17.41
C ASP A 89 -1.94 -10.89 16.50
N ALA A 90 -3.15 -11.10 17.04
CA ALA A 90 -4.31 -11.51 16.23
C ALA A 90 -4.70 -10.49 15.15
N MET A 91 -4.50 -9.19 15.38
CA MET A 91 -4.75 -8.16 14.38
C MET A 91 -3.76 -8.25 13.21
N TYR A 92 -2.47 -8.49 13.49
CA TYR A 92 -1.44 -8.69 12.47
C TYR A 92 -1.64 -10.00 11.70
N ASP A 93 -1.99 -11.09 12.39
CA ASP A 93 -2.25 -12.39 11.75
C ASP A 93 -3.46 -12.32 10.79
N ASN A 94 -4.46 -11.50 11.14
CA ASN A 94 -5.66 -11.30 10.33
C ASN A 94 -5.57 -10.11 9.37
N VAL A 95 -4.39 -9.54 9.13
CA VAL A 95 -4.23 -8.36 8.27
C VAL A 95 -4.75 -8.58 6.85
N ASN A 96 -4.61 -9.80 6.33
CA ASN A 96 -5.06 -10.15 4.98
C ASN A 96 -6.52 -10.65 4.94
N SER A 97 -7.25 -10.62 6.06
CA SER A 97 -8.64 -11.08 6.11
C SER A 97 -9.61 -10.11 5.41
N SER A 98 -9.26 -8.83 5.30
CA SER A 98 -9.97 -7.88 4.45
C SER A 98 -9.10 -6.68 4.06
N PRO A 99 -9.38 -6.01 2.92
CA PRO A 99 -8.68 -4.79 2.52
C PRO A 99 -8.82 -3.66 3.55
N GLU A 100 -9.97 -3.55 4.22
CA GLU A 100 -10.25 -2.49 5.19
C GLU A 100 -9.35 -2.62 6.43
N LYS A 101 -9.17 -3.85 6.94
CA LYS A 101 -8.28 -4.10 8.08
C LYS A 101 -6.82 -3.83 7.73
N ARG A 102 -6.40 -4.22 6.52
CA ARG A 102 -5.06 -3.90 6.02
C ARG A 102 -4.83 -2.40 5.98
N GLN A 103 -5.80 -1.65 5.46
CA GLN A 103 -5.73 -0.19 5.41
C GLN A 103 -5.68 0.43 6.80
N GLU A 104 -6.51 -0.04 7.74
CA GLU A 104 -6.47 0.42 9.13
C GLU A 104 -5.08 0.21 9.76
N LEU A 105 -4.49 -0.97 9.56
CA LEU A 105 -3.18 -1.30 10.10
C LEU A 105 -2.07 -0.44 9.47
N ILE A 106 -2.13 -0.17 8.17
CA ILE A 106 -1.22 0.76 7.49
C ILE A 106 -1.32 2.16 8.11
N GLN A 107 -2.53 2.67 8.35
CA GLN A 107 -2.74 3.99 8.96
C GLN A 107 -2.18 4.06 10.39
N LEU A 108 -2.33 2.98 11.17
CA LEU A 108 -1.74 2.89 12.50
C LEU A 108 -0.21 2.83 12.44
N SER A 109 0.34 2.06 11.50
CA SER A 109 1.79 1.93 11.28
C SER A 109 2.43 3.29 10.93
N MET A 110 1.74 4.12 10.16
CA MET A 110 2.21 5.48 9.83
C MET A 110 2.23 6.45 11.02
N LYS A 111 1.58 6.12 12.15
CA LYS A 111 1.52 6.97 13.35
C LYS A 111 2.58 6.60 14.40
N ILE A 112 3.26 5.46 14.24
CA ILE A 112 4.33 5.01 15.13
C ILE A 112 5.53 5.97 15.03
N ARG A 113 6.15 6.27 16.17
CA ARG A 113 7.27 7.22 16.32
C ARG A 113 8.44 6.59 17.05
#